data_AF-A0AA38NV82-F1
#
_entry.id   AF-A0AA38NV82-F1
#
_cell.length_a   1.000
_cell.length_b   1.000
_cell.length_c   1.000
_cell.angle_alpha   90.00
_cell.angle_beta   90.00
_cell.angle_gamma   90.00
#
_symmetry.space_group_name_H-M   'P 1'
#
loop_
_entity.id
_entity.type
_entity.pdbx_description
1 polymer ?
#
loop_
_entity_poly.entity_id
_entity_poly.type
_entity_poly.pdbx_seq_one_letter_code
_entity_poly.pdbx_strand_id
1 'polypeptide(L)'
;MTSRAQRTRQPARTPWSREELVRGRNIALGLATDLSSQNSYNSHLNSYIAFCSMHSFPLDPTPDTLSFFVVYMSYHIEPRSVGTYLSGICDRLEPYFPDVRNNRNSPIVRKTLTGMKKLRSKPVRRKQPLTRKHLHDVSSSLSNSSSFDECLFGILLVTGTCGLLRLGELTLPDNPNVRNFRKITSRASLEFVDNGFAFWLPYHKADRLFEAGGATAMAEDGASPQAIQAAGRWASDTFQIYIRKNPFVLNAMLAARRS
;
A
#
# COMPACT_ATOMS: atom_id res chain seq x y z
N MET A 1 -4.96 -24.28 57.20
CA MET A 1 -4.71 -24.14 55.75
C MET A 1 -4.93 -22.68 55.37
N THR A 2 -3.88 -21.88 55.38
CA THR A 2 -3.92 -20.45 55.02
C THR A 2 -3.60 -20.28 53.54
N SER A 3 -4.61 -19.89 52.76
CA SER A 3 -4.49 -19.55 51.34
C SER A 3 -3.56 -18.34 51.16
N ARG A 4 -2.42 -18.56 50.49
CA ARG A 4 -1.45 -17.52 50.17
C ARG A 4 -1.93 -16.79 48.92
N ALA A 5 -2.56 -15.63 49.09
CA ALA A 5 -2.99 -14.79 47.99
C ALA A 5 -1.80 -14.38 47.11
N GLN A 6 -1.85 -14.75 45.83
CA GLN A 6 -0.87 -14.40 44.81
C GLN A 6 -0.87 -12.87 44.60
N ARG A 7 0.20 -12.19 45.00
CA ARG A 7 0.39 -10.75 44.70
C ARG A 7 0.67 -10.59 43.21
N THR A 8 -0.30 -10.08 42.47
CA THR A 8 -0.16 -9.68 41.06
C THR A 8 0.78 -8.47 40.96
N ARG A 9 1.85 -8.58 40.17
CA ARG A 9 2.88 -7.54 39.94
C ARG A 9 2.40 -6.39 39.03
N GLN A 10 1.10 -6.13 38.94
CA GLN A 10 0.62 -5.07 38.06
C GLN A 10 0.79 -3.70 38.75
N PRO A 11 1.45 -2.73 38.10
CA PRO A 11 1.60 -1.39 38.65
C PRO A 11 0.21 -0.75 38.85
N ALA A 12 0.06 0.06 39.90
CA ALA A 12 -1.17 0.79 40.15
C ALA A 12 -1.45 1.73 38.96
N ARG A 13 -2.61 1.54 38.31
CA ARG A 13 -3.06 2.37 37.19
C ARG A 13 -4.24 3.19 37.65
N THR A 14 -4.19 4.51 37.46
CA THR A 14 -5.34 5.37 37.69
C THR A 14 -6.38 5.16 36.57
N PRO A 15 -7.68 5.09 36.90
CA PRO A 15 -8.72 5.00 35.89
C PRO A 15 -8.76 6.29 35.07
N TRP A 16 -8.84 6.16 33.74
CA TRP A 16 -9.06 7.29 32.84
C TRP A 16 -10.56 7.61 32.75
N SER A 17 -10.88 8.89 32.62
CA SER A 17 -12.24 9.34 32.29
C SER A 17 -12.67 8.86 30.90
N ARG A 18 -13.99 8.86 30.65
CA ARG A 18 -14.54 8.49 29.34
C ARG A 18 -14.01 9.38 28.21
N GLU A 19 -13.83 10.67 28.48
CA GLU A 19 -13.29 11.63 27.52
C GLU A 19 -11.84 11.33 27.16
N GLU A 20 -11.01 11.01 28.16
CA GLU A 20 -9.61 10.62 27.93
C GLU A 20 -9.52 9.34 27.10
N LEU A 21 -10.37 8.35 27.38
CA LEU A 21 -10.44 7.11 26.61
C LEU A 21 -10.83 7.39 25.15
N VAL A 22 -11.85 8.22 24.91
CA VAL A 22 -12.28 8.60 23.56
C VAL A 22 -11.18 9.39 22.83
N ARG A 23 -10.55 10.35 23.50
CA ARG A 23 -9.44 11.15 22.94
C ARG A 23 -8.25 10.27 22.57
N GLY A 24 -7.80 9.42 23.48
CA GLY A 24 -6.69 8.50 23.26
C GLY A 24 -6.97 7.55 22.09
N ARG A 25 -8.19 7.00 22.02
CA ARG A 25 -8.64 6.18 20.89
C ARG A 25 -8.60 6.95 19.58
N ASN A 26 -9.12 8.17 19.54
CA ASN A 26 -9.17 8.97 18.31
C ASN A 26 -7.77 9.34 17.81
N ILE A 27 -6.82 9.63 18.71
CA ILE A 27 -5.42 9.86 18.36
C ILE A 27 -4.81 8.57 17.76
N ALA A 28 -5.01 7.43 18.41
CA ALA A 28 -4.50 6.15 17.92
C ALA A 28 -5.06 5.78 16.54
N LEU A 29 -6.36 5.97 16.33
CA LEU A 29 -7.00 5.75 15.03
C LEU A 29 -6.47 6.71 13.95
N GLY A 30 -6.24 7.97 14.30
CA GLY A 30 -5.63 8.94 13.38
C GLY A 30 -4.22 8.53 12.97
N LEU A 31 -3.41 8.06 13.92
CA LEU A 31 -2.03 7.60 13.64
C LEU A 31 -1.96 6.27 12.91
N ALA A 32 -3.00 5.43 13.00
CA ALA A 32 -3.06 4.14 12.32
C ALA A 32 -3.12 4.27 10.79
N THR A 33 -3.57 5.42 10.28
CA THR A 33 -3.70 5.68 8.85
C THR A 33 -2.65 6.69 8.39
N ASP A 34 -1.87 6.33 7.37
CA ASP A 34 -0.84 7.22 6.84
C ASP A 34 -1.41 8.52 6.26
N LEU A 35 -0.65 9.63 6.36
CA LEU A 35 -1.03 10.96 5.86
C LEU A 35 -1.51 10.95 4.39
N SER A 36 -0.83 10.19 3.53
CA SER A 36 -1.22 10.05 2.11
C SER A 36 -2.58 9.36 1.94
N SER A 37 -2.88 8.39 2.80
CA SER A 37 -4.15 7.67 2.82
C SER A 37 -5.26 8.52 3.41
N GLN A 38 -4.97 9.27 4.49
CA GLN A 38 -5.91 10.25 5.05
C GLN A 38 -6.34 11.28 4.00
N ASN A 39 -5.38 11.83 3.24
CA ASN A 39 -5.68 12.80 2.18
C ASN A 39 -6.59 12.18 1.09
N SER A 40 -6.27 10.96 0.67
CA SER A 40 -7.09 10.21 -0.30
C SER A 40 -8.50 9.94 0.24
N TYR A 41 -8.63 9.54 1.50
CA TYR A 41 -9.92 9.24 2.13
C TYR A 41 -10.77 10.49 2.34
N ASN A 42 -10.14 11.63 2.67
CA ASN A 42 -10.82 12.93 2.69
C ASN A 42 -11.35 13.29 1.30
N SER A 43 -10.57 13.07 0.24
CA SER A 43 -11.06 13.25 -1.13
C SER A 43 -12.24 12.34 -1.46
N HIS A 44 -12.20 11.07 -1.04
CA HIS A 44 -13.31 10.14 -1.25
C HIS A 44 -14.58 10.59 -0.53
N LEU A 45 -14.44 11.01 0.74
CA LEU A 45 -15.55 11.54 1.54
C LEU A 45 -16.14 12.79 0.89
N ASN A 46 -15.31 13.72 0.43
CA ASN A 46 -15.79 14.92 -0.25
C ASN A 46 -16.59 14.60 -1.52
N SER A 47 -16.16 13.60 -2.31
CA SER A 47 -16.94 13.12 -3.46
C SER A 47 -18.30 12.55 -3.04
N TYR A 48 -18.36 11.86 -1.91
CA TYR A 48 -19.62 11.32 -1.37
C TYR A 48 -20.54 12.42 -0.85
N ILE A 49 -20.02 13.39 -0.11
CA ILE A 49 -20.79 14.55 0.38
C ILE A 49 -21.37 15.34 -0.80
N ALA A 50 -20.55 15.59 -1.84
CA ALA A 50 -21.01 16.26 -3.05
C ALA A 50 -22.14 15.48 -3.73
N PHE A 51 -21.99 14.16 -3.87
CA PHE A 51 -23.05 13.28 -4.38
C PHE A 51 -24.34 13.39 -3.55
N CYS A 52 -24.25 13.27 -2.23
CA CYS A 52 -25.42 13.39 -1.36
C CYS A 52 -26.09 14.77 -1.50
N SER A 53 -25.30 15.84 -1.55
CA SER A 53 -25.81 17.20 -1.73
C SER A 53 -26.49 17.39 -3.09
N MET A 54 -25.94 16.84 -4.18
CA MET A 54 -26.51 16.98 -5.53
C MET A 54 -27.82 16.22 -5.70
N HIS A 55 -27.97 15.09 -5.00
CA HIS A 55 -29.13 14.20 -5.13
C HIS A 55 -30.09 14.28 -3.94
N SER A 56 -29.88 15.24 -3.03
CA SER A 56 -30.68 15.43 -1.81
C SER A 56 -30.77 14.16 -0.95
N PHE A 57 -29.70 13.38 -0.88
CA PHE A 57 -29.62 12.22 0.00
C PHE A 57 -29.09 12.61 1.39
N PRO A 58 -29.54 11.92 2.46
CA PRO A 58 -28.88 11.98 3.76
C PRO A 58 -27.40 11.56 3.66
N LEU A 59 -26.58 12.04 4.59
CA LEU A 59 -25.18 11.63 4.71
C LEU A 59 -25.00 10.22 5.28
N ASP A 60 -26.05 9.62 5.82
CA ASP A 60 -26.02 8.24 6.33
C ASP A 60 -25.79 7.26 5.16
N PRO A 61 -24.65 6.53 5.18
CA PRO A 61 -24.29 5.60 4.12
C PRO A 61 -25.08 4.28 4.23
N THR A 62 -26.34 4.31 3.80
CA THR A 62 -27.19 3.12 3.69
C THR A 62 -26.75 2.21 2.52
N PRO A 63 -27.15 0.92 2.50
CA PRO A 63 -26.90 0.03 1.37
C PRO A 63 -27.37 0.61 0.02
N ASP A 64 -28.53 1.25 -0.01
CA ASP A 64 -29.09 1.85 -1.22
C ASP A 64 -28.29 3.07 -1.66
N THR A 65 -28.04 4.03 -0.75
CA THR A 65 -27.25 5.23 -1.05
C THR A 65 -25.86 4.89 -1.57
N LEU A 66 -25.19 3.91 -0.94
CA LEU A 66 -23.88 3.43 -1.38
C LEU A 66 -23.96 2.74 -2.75
N SER A 67 -25.03 1.98 -3.02
CA SER A 67 -25.22 1.33 -4.32
C SER A 67 -25.44 2.36 -5.44
N PHE A 68 -26.21 3.43 -5.19
CA PHE A 68 -26.40 4.53 -6.13
C PHE A 68 -25.11 5.29 -6.37
N PHE A 69 -24.36 5.58 -5.31
CA PHE A 69 -23.04 6.19 -5.40
C PHE A 69 -22.10 5.35 -6.27
N VAL A 70 -22.13 4.02 -6.13
CA VAL A 70 -21.32 3.12 -6.97
C VAL A 70 -21.64 3.28 -8.44
N VAL A 71 -22.93 3.29 -8.80
CA VAL A 71 -23.36 3.48 -10.19
C VAL A 71 -22.88 4.83 -10.68
N TYR A 72 -23.25 5.91 -9.98
CA TYR A 72 -22.88 7.28 -10.33
C TYR A 72 -21.37 7.44 -10.56
N MET A 73 -20.55 7.09 -9.57
CA MET A 73 -19.09 7.24 -9.68
C MET A 73 -18.49 6.38 -10.79
N SER A 74 -19.06 5.20 -11.08
CA SER A 74 -18.57 4.34 -12.17
C SER A 74 -18.79 4.92 -13.57
N TYR A 75 -19.58 5.99 -13.71
CA TYR A 75 -19.64 6.77 -14.96
C TYR A 75 -18.51 7.79 -15.07
N HIS A 76 -18.00 8.29 -13.94
CA HIS A 76 -17.00 9.35 -13.89
C HIS A 76 -15.56 8.83 -13.71
N ILE A 77 -15.39 7.67 -13.07
CA ILE A 77 -14.09 7.04 -12.81
C ILE A 77 -14.12 5.54 -13.12
N GLU A 78 -12.94 4.91 -13.15
CA GLU A 78 -12.80 3.47 -13.33
C GLU A 78 -13.53 2.70 -12.20
N PRO A 79 -14.46 1.76 -12.50
CA PRO A 79 -15.23 1.05 -11.48
C PRO A 79 -14.39 0.29 -10.46
N ARG A 80 -13.16 -0.12 -10.82
CA ARG A 80 -12.21 -0.72 -9.87
C ARG A 80 -11.80 0.25 -8.77
N SER A 81 -11.70 1.55 -9.06
CA SER A 81 -11.34 2.60 -8.12
C SER A 81 -12.48 2.93 -7.15
N VAL A 82 -13.73 2.77 -7.57
CA VAL A 82 -14.92 3.04 -6.73
C VAL A 82 -14.91 2.21 -5.44
N GLY A 83 -14.40 0.98 -5.48
CA GLY A 83 -14.23 0.17 -4.26
C GLY A 83 -13.27 0.78 -3.23
N THR A 84 -12.24 1.48 -3.70
CA THR A 84 -11.31 2.24 -2.85
C THR A 84 -11.99 3.48 -2.26
N TYR A 85 -12.84 4.15 -3.04
CA TYR A 85 -13.65 5.28 -2.57
C TYR A 85 -14.56 4.86 -1.41
N LEU A 86 -15.31 3.78 -1.60
CA LEU A 86 -16.16 3.22 -0.54
C LEU A 86 -15.37 2.89 0.73
N SER A 87 -14.14 2.40 0.59
CA SER A 87 -13.29 2.07 1.74
C SER A 87 -12.89 3.32 2.51
N GLY A 88 -12.55 4.42 1.81
CA GLY A 88 -12.28 5.71 2.44
C GLY A 88 -13.52 6.36 3.06
N ILE A 89 -14.68 6.25 2.41
CA ILE A 89 -15.97 6.72 2.96
C ILE A 89 -16.27 5.98 4.28
N CYS A 90 -16.15 4.64 4.29
CA CYS A 90 -16.35 3.85 5.50
C CYS A 90 -15.40 4.30 6.62
N ASP A 91 -14.11 4.45 6.32
CA ASP A 91 -13.11 4.85 7.31
C ASP A 91 -13.44 6.19 7.99
N ARG A 92 -13.86 7.19 7.20
CA ARG A 92 -14.16 8.52 7.73
C ARG A 92 -15.51 8.62 8.43
N LEU A 93 -16.49 7.83 7.99
CA LEU A 93 -17.87 7.90 8.51
C LEU A 93 -18.13 6.93 9.66
N GLU A 94 -17.33 5.87 9.83
CA GLU A 94 -17.52 4.85 10.88
C GLU A 94 -17.65 5.41 12.32
N PRO A 95 -16.93 6.47 12.73
CA PRO A 95 -17.14 7.07 14.05
C PRO A 95 -18.55 7.65 14.27
N TYR A 96 -19.24 8.04 13.20
CA TYR A 96 -20.57 8.65 13.22
C TYR A 96 -21.68 7.66 12.85
N PHE A 97 -21.37 6.72 11.95
CA PHE A 97 -22.27 5.70 11.42
C PHE A 97 -21.61 4.32 11.58
N PRO A 98 -21.73 3.68 12.75
CA PRO A 98 -21.02 2.42 13.05
C PRO A 98 -21.32 1.29 12.06
N ASP A 99 -22.52 1.28 11.47
CA ASP A 99 -22.96 0.26 10.52
C ASP A 99 -22.44 0.47 9.09
N VAL A 100 -21.70 1.55 8.81
CA VAL A 100 -21.23 1.87 7.45
C VAL A 100 -20.46 0.71 6.80
N ARG A 101 -19.66 -0.03 7.56
CA ARG A 101 -18.92 -1.19 7.04
C ARG A 101 -19.85 -2.35 6.70
N ASN A 102 -20.85 -2.59 7.53
CA ASN A 102 -21.88 -3.60 7.29
C ASN A 102 -22.68 -3.25 6.03
N ASN A 103 -23.11 -1.99 5.91
CA ASN A 103 -23.84 -1.47 4.77
C ASN A 103 -23.03 -1.58 3.46
N ARG A 104 -21.75 -1.20 3.50
CA ARG A 104 -20.83 -1.34 2.36
C ARG A 104 -20.59 -2.79 1.95
N ASN A 105 -20.66 -3.73 2.89
CA ASN A 105 -20.50 -5.16 2.62
C ASN A 105 -21.81 -5.88 2.25
N SER A 106 -22.93 -5.17 2.22
CA SER A 106 -24.24 -5.72 1.85
C SER A 106 -24.24 -6.36 0.45
N PRO A 107 -25.12 -7.35 0.20
CA PRO A 107 -25.20 -8.01 -1.10
C PRO A 107 -25.48 -7.04 -2.25
N ILE A 108 -26.31 -6.02 -2.04
CA ILE A 108 -26.66 -5.04 -3.08
C ILE A 108 -25.44 -4.23 -3.52
N VAL A 109 -24.68 -3.65 -2.59
CA VAL A 109 -23.48 -2.87 -2.90
C VAL A 109 -22.43 -3.73 -3.62
N ARG A 110 -22.21 -4.95 -3.14
CA ARG A 110 -21.24 -5.89 -3.76
C ARG A 110 -21.66 -6.31 -5.17
N LYS A 111 -22.94 -6.61 -5.38
CA LYS A 111 -23.48 -6.95 -6.70
C LYS A 111 -23.40 -5.76 -7.64
N THR A 112 -23.74 -4.55 -7.19
CA THR A 112 -23.64 -3.32 -7.99
C THR A 112 -22.21 -3.03 -8.42
N LEU A 113 -21.23 -3.10 -7.51
CA LEU A 113 -19.80 -2.98 -7.87
C LEU A 113 -19.39 -4.02 -8.91
N THR A 114 -19.86 -5.25 -8.76
CA THR A 114 -19.54 -6.34 -9.68
C THR A 114 -20.16 -6.09 -11.06
N GLY A 115 -21.42 -5.63 -11.09
CA GLY A 115 -22.12 -5.21 -12.31
C GLY A 115 -21.40 -4.07 -13.02
N MET A 116 -21.05 -3.01 -12.31
CA MET A 116 -20.34 -1.85 -12.89
C MET A 116 -18.95 -2.21 -13.41
N LYS A 117 -18.22 -3.10 -12.72
CA LYS A 117 -16.96 -3.65 -13.24
C LYS A 117 -17.17 -4.41 -14.55
N LYS A 118 -18.17 -5.28 -14.62
CA LYS A 118 -18.48 -6.02 -15.87
C LYS A 118 -18.92 -5.08 -16.99
N LEU A 119 -19.70 -4.05 -16.67
CA LEU A 119 -20.29 -3.14 -17.63
C LEU A 119 -19.28 -2.14 -18.21
N ARG A 120 -18.37 -1.60 -17.38
CA ARG A 120 -17.55 -0.43 -17.75
C ARG A 120 -16.05 -0.58 -17.49
N SER A 121 -15.59 -1.56 -16.70
CA SER A 121 -14.16 -1.68 -16.45
C SER A 121 -13.42 -2.10 -17.70
N LYS A 122 -12.31 -1.42 -17.97
CA LYS A 122 -11.41 -1.82 -19.04
C LYS A 122 -10.50 -2.96 -18.56
N PRO A 123 -10.06 -3.86 -19.47
CA PRO A 123 -9.02 -4.83 -19.16
C PRO A 123 -7.74 -4.12 -18.69
N VAL A 124 -7.10 -4.69 -17.67
CA VAL A 124 -5.84 -4.13 -17.14
C VAL A 124 -4.73 -4.37 -18.16
N ARG A 125 -4.30 -3.31 -18.85
CA ARG A 125 -3.13 -3.34 -19.72
C ARG A 125 -1.88 -3.24 -18.86
N ARG A 126 -1.18 -4.36 -18.70
CA ARG A 126 0.02 -4.42 -17.86
C ARG A 126 1.25 -4.06 -18.69
N LYS A 127 2.10 -3.16 -18.18
CA LYS A 127 3.40 -2.83 -18.79
C LYS A 127 4.32 -4.07 -18.79
N GLN A 128 5.25 -4.10 -19.74
CA GLN A 128 6.31 -5.11 -19.77
C GLN A 128 7.23 -4.95 -18.54
N PRO A 129 7.79 -6.06 -18.02
CA PRO A 129 8.71 -5.98 -16.90
C PRO A 129 10.01 -5.28 -17.30
N LEU A 130 10.61 -4.57 -16.35
CA LEU A 130 11.98 -4.10 -16.49
C LEU A 130 12.91 -5.32 -16.41
N THR A 131 13.89 -5.40 -17.30
CA THR A 131 14.83 -6.53 -17.39
C THR A 131 16.23 -6.07 -17.03
N ARG A 132 17.11 -7.02 -16.69
CA ARG A 132 18.54 -6.73 -16.48
C ARG A 132 19.20 -6.04 -17.69
N LYS A 133 18.80 -6.40 -18.91
CA LYS A 133 19.27 -5.72 -20.13
C LYS A 133 18.93 -4.23 -20.10
N HIS A 134 17.71 -3.86 -19.73
CA HIS A 134 17.33 -2.44 -19.63
C HIS A 134 18.19 -1.68 -18.61
N LEU A 135 18.55 -2.32 -17.48
CA LEU A 135 19.45 -1.71 -16.49
C LEU A 135 20.86 -1.50 -17.05
N HIS A 136 21.41 -2.49 -17.76
CA HIS A 136 22.72 -2.36 -18.42
C HIS A 136 22.69 -1.31 -19.52
N ASP A 137 21.64 -1.25 -20.33
CA ASP A 137 21.49 -0.26 -21.40
C ASP A 137 21.48 1.16 -20.81
N VAL A 138 20.76 1.39 -19.71
CA VAL A 138 20.76 2.69 -18.99
C VAL A 138 22.14 2.98 -18.39
N SER A 139 22.75 2.02 -17.70
CA SER A 139 24.09 2.21 -17.12
C SER A 139 25.15 2.51 -18.18
N SER A 140 25.03 1.92 -19.37
CA SER A 140 25.98 2.13 -20.47
C SER A 140 25.75 3.45 -21.21
N SER A 141 24.54 4.02 -21.10
CA SER A 141 24.20 5.31 -21.68
C SER A 141 24.69 6.51 -20.86
N LEU A 142 25.00 6.31 -19.57
CA LEU A 142 25.52 7.35 -18.69
C LEU A 142 27.01 7.58 -18.95
N SER A 143 27.41 8.85 -19.01
CA SER A 143 28.80 9.27 -19.23
C SER A 143 29.21 10.35 -18.23
N ASN A 144 30.49 10.72 -18.23
CA ASN A 144 31.00 11.80 -17.36
C ASN A 144 30.39 13.18 -17.68
N SER A 145 29.72 13.34 -18.82
CA SER A 145 29.00 14.57 -19.19
C SER A 145 27.51 14.51 -18.90
N SER A 146 27.01 13.39 -18.35
CA SER A 146 25.60 13.27 -17.97
C SER A 146 25.23 14.26 -16.89
N SER A 147 24.03 14.81 -17.00
CA SER A 147 23.48 15.72 -16.00
C SER A 147 23.24 14.99 -14.67
N PHE A 148 23.09 15.78 -13.60
CA PHE A 148 22.72 15.25 -12.29
C PHE A 148 21.42 14.43 -12.34
N ASP A 149 20.40 14.91 -13.07
CA ASP A 149 19.10 14.25 -13.14
C ASP A 149 19.14 12.93 -13.90
N GLU A 150 19.97 12.82 -14.95
CA GLU A 150 20.19 11.55 -15.67
C GLU A 150 20.87 10.52 -14.77
N CYS A 151 21.93 10.93 -14.07
CA CYS A 151 22.62 10.09 -13.10
C CYS A 151 21.70 9.67 -11.96
N LEU A 152 20.91 10.61 -11.42
CA LEU A 152 19.94 10.35 -10.36
C LEU A 152 18.86 9.37 -10.83
N PHE A 153 18.31 9.54 -12.02
CA PHE A 153 17.32 8.63 -12.59
C PHE A 153 17.90 7.22 -12.78
N GLY A 154 19.11 7.10 -13.32
CA GLY A 154 19.81 5.83 -13.47
C GLY A 154 20.02 5.13 -12.13
N ILE A 155 20.49 5.85 -11.12
CA ILE A 155 20.68 5.33 -9.75
C ILE A 155 19.33 4.91 -9.16
N LEU A 156 18.28 5.73 -9.25
CA LEU A 156 16.94 5.38 -8.74
C LEU A 156 16.39 4.13 -9.43
N LEU A 157 16.59 3.99 -10.74
CA LEU A 157 16.16 2.83 -11.52
C LEU A 157 16.87 1.56 -11.08
N VAL A 158 18.20 1.59 -10.96
CA VAL A 158 19.01 0.44 -10.53
C VAL A 158 18.72 0.10 -9.07
N THR A 159 18.73 1.09 -8.17
CA THR A 159 18.46 0.91 -6.74
C THR A 159 17.05 0.36 -6.52
N GLY A 160 16.06 0.95 -7.18
CA GLY A 160 14.68 0.52 -7.11
C GLY A 160 14.45 -0.89 -7.67
N THR A 161 15.24 -1.31 -8.66
CA THR A 161 15.07 -2.64 -9.24
C THR A 161 15.84 -3.70 -8.47
N CYS A 162 17.08 -3.42 -8.05
CA CYS A 162 17.96 -4.38 -7.37
C CYS A 162 17.71 -4.45 -5.85
N GLY A 163 17.46 -3.31 -5.20
CA GLY A 163 16.97 -3.24 -3.81
C GLY A 163 15.45 -3.42 -3.73
N LEU A 164 14.82 -3.41 -4.90
CA LEU A 164 13.46 -3.81 -5.13
C LEU A 164 12.45 -2.84 -4.51
N LEU A 165 12.81 -1.57 -4.46
CA LEU A 165 12.08 -0.56 -3.71
C LEU A 165 10.88 -0.01 -4.48
N ARG A 166 9.81 0.29 -3.74
CA ARG A 166 8.69 1.05 -4.27
C ARG A 166 9.11 2.50 -4.44
N LEU A 167 8.48 3.19 -5.39
CA LEU A 167 8.77 4.60 -5.67
C LEU A 167 8.70 5.48 -4.41
N GLY A 168 7.72 5.25 -3.52
CA GLY A 168 7.59 6.00 -2.28
C GLY A 168 8.65 5.72 -1.20
N GLU A 169 9.57 4.78 -1.43
CA GLU A 169 10.76 4.54 -0.58
C GLU A 169 12.01 5.21 -1.16
N LEU A 170 11.97 5.53 -2.46
CA LEU A 170 13.06 6.13 -3.21
C LEU A 170 12.92 7.65 -3.31
N THR A 171 11.69 8.15 -3.27
CA THR A 171 11.39 9.56 -3.54
C THR A 171 10.54 10.19 -2.44
N LEU A 172 10.67 11.51 -2.33
CA LEU A 172 9.84 12.32 -1.46
C LEU A 172 8.62 12.83 -2.26
N PRO A 173 7.40 12.82 -1.69
CA PRO A 173 6.23 13.40 -2.36
C PRO A 173 6.41 14.88 -2.67
N ASP A 174 5.94 15.32 -3.84
CA ASP A 174 5.98 16.73 -4.22
C ASP A 174 5.14 17.59 -3.28
N ASN A 175 3.94 17.12 -2.92
CA ASN A 175 3.05 17.81 -1.98
C ASN A 175 3.63 17.77 -0.55
N PRO A 176 4.00 18.93 0.03
CA PRO A 176 4.59 18.99 1.36
C PRO A 176 3.70 18.44 2.48
N ASN A 177 2.36 18.55 2.33
CA ASN A 177 1.40 18.20 3.38
C ASN A 177 1.31 16.69 3.65
N VAL A 178 1.78 15.85 2.72
CA VAL A 178 1.80 14.39 2.88
C VAL A 178 3.20 13.84 3.12
N ARG A 179 4.21 14.72 3.28
CA ARG A 179 5.58 14.31 3.60
C ARG A 179 5.64 13.83 5.05
N ASN A 180 6.21 12.65 5.23
CA ASN A 180 6.49 12.10 6.54
C ASN A 180 7.99 11.84 6.66
N PHE A 181 8.68 12.72 7.38
CA PHE A 181 10.14 12.66 7.53
C PHE A 181 10.63 11.38 8.23
N ARG A 182 9.76 10.70 8.99
CA ARG A 182 10.09 9.39 9.59
C ARG A 182 10.24 8.28 8.56
N LYS A 183 9.77 8.49 7.33
CA LYS A 183 9.85 7.52 6.22
C LYS A 183 11.03 7.77 5.29
N ILE A 184 11.80 8.83 5.53
CA ILE A 184 12.89 9.22 4.63
C ILE A 184 14.15 8.45 4.97
N THR A 185 14.67 7.73 3.97
CA THR A 185 15.99 7.09 4.00
C THR A 185 17.07 8.15 4.24
N SER A 186 17.85 7.98 5.30
CA SER A 186 18.96 8.88 5.61
C SER A 186 20.18 8.54 4.76
N ARG A 187 20.77 9.55 4.09
CA ARG A 187 22.05 9.40 3.38
C ARG A 187 23.18 8.92 4.30
N ALA A 188 23.13 9.28 5.59
CA ALA A 188 24.14 8.87 6.57
C ALA A 188 24.14 7.36 6.85
N SER A 189 23.09 6.63 6.45
CA SER A 189 23.04 5.17 6.57
C SER A 189 23.69 4.44 5.40
N LEU A 190 24.19 5.16 4.40
CA LEU A 190 24.80 4.57 3.22
C LEU A 190 26.14 3.93 3.57
N GLU A 191 26.27 2.65 3.27
CA GLU A 191 27.49 1.87 3.43
C GLU A 191 27.87 1.25 2.09
N PHE A 192 29.13 1.36 1.69
CA PHE A 192 29.65 0.66 0.53
C PHE A 192 30.12 -0.73 0.94
N VAL A 193 29.75 -1.73 0.15
CA VAL A 193 30.15 -3.13 0.32
C VAL A 193 30.82 -3.62 -0.96
N ASP A 194 31.57 -4.72 -0.91
CA ASP A 194 32.46 -5.16 -1.99
C ASP A 194 31.83 -5.10 -3.40
N ASN A 195 30.55 -5.48 -3.53
CA ASN A 195 29.83 -5.52 -4.81
C ASN A 195 28.58 -4.61 -4.83
N GLY A 196 28.55 -3.53 -4.04
CA GLY A 196 27.43 -2.60 -4.07
C GLY A 196 27.37 -1.65 -2.90
N PHE A 197 26.15 -1.37 -2.45
CA PHE A 197 25.89 -0.49 -1.34
C PHE A 197 24.65 -0.95 -0.57
N ALA A 198 24.61 -0.61 0.71
CA ALA A 198 23.51 -0.86 1.62
C ALA A 198 23.09 0.45 2.28
N PHE A 199 21.83 0.53 2.71
CA PHE A 199 21.31 1.67 3.45
C PHE A 199 20.11 1.26 4.29
N TRP A 200 19.82 2.05 5.33
CA TRP A 200 18.70 1.80 6.23
C TRP A 200 17.39 2.34 5.64
N LEU A 201 16.42 1.46 5.44
CA LEU A 201 15.06 1.81 5.03
C LEU A 201 14.18 1.93 6.26
N PRO A 202 13.76 3.15 6.65
CA PRO A 202 12.97 3.34 7.85
C PRO A 202 11.48 3.05 7.65
N TYR A 203 11.03 2.73 6.42
CA TYR A 203 9.63 2.42 6.08
C TYR A 203 9.47 1.55 4.84
N HIS A 204 8.41 0.73 4.87
CA HIS A 204 7.83 0.06 3.70
C HIS A 204 6.32 -0.03 3.76
N LYS A 205 5.69 -0.01 2.59
CA LYS A 205 4.23 -0.08 2.45
C LYS A 205 3.62 -1.47 2.75
N ALA A 206 4.35 -2.58 2.61
CA ALA A 206 3.79 -3.92 2.93
C ALA A 206 4.01 -4.30 4.40
N ASP A 207 4.83 -3.55 5.11
CA ASP A 207 4.99 -3.70 6.54
C ASP A 207 4.21 -2.61 7.26
N ARG A 208 3.23 -3.00 8.08
CA ARG A 208 2.56 -2.05 8.99
C ARG A 208 3.53 -1.49 10.03
N LEU A 209 4.72 -2.09 10.13
CA LEU A 209 5.82 -1.86 11.07
C LEU A 209 7.19 -1.61 10.39
N PHE A 210 7.24 -1.22 9.09
CA PHE A 210 8.41 -0.60 8.42
C PHE A 210 9.55 -1.43 7.70
N GLU A 211 9.35 -2.58 7.05
CA GLU A 211 10.38 -3.39 6.32
C GLU A 211 10.04 -3.77 4.82
N ALA A 212 10.84 -3.31 3.80
CA ALA A 212 10.77 -3.14 2.27
C ALA A 212 10.69 -4.28 1.12
N GLY A 213 10.74 -3.98 -0.21
CA GLY A 213 11.23 -4.94 -1.28
C GLY A 213 10.40 -5.21 -2.59
N GLY A 214 10.86 -6.12 -3.51
CA GLY A 214 10.40 -6.40 -4.91
C GLY A 214 11.05 -7.67 -5.58
N ALA A 215 10.69 -8.13 -6.81
CA ALA A 215 10.72 -9.59 -7.12
C ALA A 215 11.36 -10.07 -8.42
N THR A 216 11.23 -9.32 -9.50
CA THR A 216 11.40 -9.90 -10.84
C THR A 216 12.85 -10.15 -11.21
N ALA A 217 13.75 -9.22 -10.87
CA ALA A 217 15.18 -9.36 -11.14
C ALA A 217 15.78 -10.57 -10.40
N MET A 218 15.45 -10.71 -9.11
CA MET A 218 15.88 -11.88 -8.33
C MET A 218 15.38 -13.21 -8.92
N ALA A 219 14.18 -13.24 -9.50
CA ALA A 219 13.70 -14.43 -10.20
C ALA A 219 14.53 -14.77 -11.44
N GLU A 220 15.01 -13.75 -12.18
CA GLU A 220 15.91 -13.95 -13.33
C GLU A 220 17.29 -14.46 -12.90
N ASP A 221 17.76 -14.04 -11.72
CA ASP A 221 19.03 -14.50 -11.12
C ASP A 221 18.89 -15.87 -10.41
N GLY A 222 17.74 -16.55 -10.54
CA GLY A 222 17.51 -17.89 -10.00
C GLY A 222 17.18 -17.94 -8.51
N ALA A 223 16.90 -16.80 -7.87
CA ALA A 223 16.49 -16.78 -6.47
C ALA A 223 15.18 -17.55 -6.27
N SER A 224 15.10 -18.33 -5.18
CA SER A 224 13.89 -19.09 -4.88
C SER A 224 12.70 -18.16 -4.61
N PRO A 225 11.45 -18.60 -4.86
CA PRO A 225 10.26 -17.83 -4.50
C PRO A 225 10.25 -17.37 -3.03
N GLN A 226 10.81 -18.17 -2.11
CA GLN A 226 10.95 -17.83 -0.70
C GLN A 226 11.97 -16.71 -0.49
N ALA A 227 13.13 -16.78 -1.13
CA ALA A 227 14.13 -15.72 -1.09
C ALA A 227 13.57 -14.42 -1.67
N ILE A 228 12.80 -14.52 -2.76
CA ILE A 228 12.14 -13.37 -3.38
C ILE A 228 11.06 -12.78 -2.47
N GLN A 229 10.24 -13.63 -1.87
CA GLN A 229 9.20 -13.18 -0.95
C GLN A 229 9.80 -12.49 0.27
N ALA A 230 10.87 -13.05 0.83
CA ALA A 230 11.59 -12.52 1.98
C ALA A 230 12.34 -11.23 1.62
N ALA A 231 13.15 -11.22 0.56
CA ALA A 231 13.86 -10.02 0.11
C ALA A 231 12.93 -8.94 -0.44
N GLY A 232 11.73 -9.34 -0.86
CA GLY A 232 10.66 -8.44 -1.24
C GLY A 232 9.68 -8.04 -0.13
N ARG A 233 9.91 -8.62 1.07
CA ARG A 233 9.18 -8.49 2.33
C ARG A 233 7.66 -8.47 2.09
N TRP A 234 7.19 -9.45 1.31
CA TRP A 234 5.77 -9.66 1.04
C TRP A 234 5.11 -10.58 2.05
N ALA A 235 4.02 -10.10 2.65
CA ALA A 235 3.18 -10.89 3.55
C ALA A 235 2.42 -12.06 2.86
N SER A 236 2.39 -12.09 1.53
CA SER A 236 1.74 -13.16 0.76
C SER A 236 2.43 -13.42 -0.57
N ASP A 237 1.94 -14.41 -1.32
CA ASP A 237 2.41 -14.79 -2.65
C ASP A 237 2.11 -13.75 -3.75
N THR A 238 1.61 -12.56 -3.40
CA THR A 238 1.30 -11.47 -4.34
C THR A 238 2.49 -11.12 -5.25
N PHE A 239 3.73 -11.33 -4.81
CA PHE A 239 4.93 -11.09 -5.60
C PHE A 239 4.97 -11.89 -6.91
N GLN A 240 4.33 -13.05 -6.96
CA GLN A 240 4.30 -13.92 -8.13
C GLN A 240 3.68 -13.23 -9.36
N ILE A 241 2.77 -12.26 -9.18
CA ILE A 241 2.18 -11.52 -10.31
C ILE A 241 3.19 -10.61 -11.04
N TYR A 242 4.34 -10.35 -10.39
CA TYR A 242 5.45 -9.55 -10.91
C TYR A 242 6.53 -10.41 -11.57
N ILE A 243 6.61 -11.72 -11.29
CA ILE A 243 7.53 -12.65 -11.98
C ILE A 243 6.90 -13.02 -13.33
N ARG A 244 7.35 -12.40 -14.42
CA ARG A 244 6.68 -12.49 -15.74
C ARG A 244 7.54 -13.00 -16.89
N LYS A 245 8.56 -13.79 -16.60
CA LYS A 245 9.21 -14.56 -17.66
C LYS A 245 8.78 -16.00 -17.62
N ASN A 246 8.25 -16.43 -18.77
CA ASN A 246 8.11 -17.76 -19.32
C ASN A 246 7.61 -18.87 -18.35
N PRO A 247 6.46 -19.53 -18.61
CA PRO A 247 6.00 -20.72 -17.87
C PRO A 247 7.08 -21.77 -17.61
N PHE A 248 8.11 -21.86 -18.46
CA PHE A 248 9.27 -22.75 -18.26
C PHE A 248 10.19 -22.34 -17.10
N VAL A 249 10.37 -21.04 -16.80
CA VAL A 249 11.15 -20.57 -15.64
C VAL A 249 10.38 -20.85 -14.35
N LEU A 250 9.06 -20.63 -14.35
CA LEU A 250 8.20 -20.98 -13.23
C LEU A 250 8.17 -22.50 -12.99
N ASN A 251 8.15 -23.31 -14.06
CA ASN A 251 8.26 -24.77 -13.97
C ASN A 251 9.64 -25.23 -13.48
N ALA A 252 10.74 -24.60 -13.91
CA ALA A 252 12.08 -24.91 -13.41
C ALA A 252 12.20 -24.62 -11.90
N MET A 253 11.61 -23.50 -11.44
CA MET A 253 11.52 -23.16 -10.01
C MET A 253 10.64 -24.13 -9.20
N LEU A 254 9.55 -24.63 -9.78
CA LEU A 254 8.68 -25.63 -9.15
C LEU A 254 9.30 -27.04 -9.18
N ALA A 255 10.11 -27.36 -10.20
CA ALA A 255 10.79 -28.63 -10.36
C ALA A 255 11.98 -28.79 -9.41
N ALA A 256 12.72 -27.70 -9.12
CA ALA A 256 13.77 -27.66 -8.08
C ALA A 256 13.26 -27.96 -6.66
N ARG A 257 11.94 -28.07 -6.48
CA ARG A 257 11.26 -28.46 -5.23
C ARG A 257 11.01 -29.97 -5.12
N ARG A 258 11.21 -30.71 -6.21
CA ARG A 258 10.98 -32.18 -6.32
C ARG A 258 12.28 -32.99 -6.39
N SER A 259 13.42 -32.31 -6.40
CA SER A 259 14.79 -32.85 -6.27
C SER A 259 15.35 -32.47 -4.90
#